data_AF-A0A527VP54-F1
#
_entry.id   AF-A0A527VP54-F1
#
_cell.length_a   1.000
_cell.length_b   1.000
_cell.length_c   1.000
_cell.angle_alpha   90.00
_cell.angle_beta   90.00
_cell.angle_gamma   90.00
#
_symmetry.space_group_name_H-M   'P 1'
#
loop_
_entity.id
_entity.type
_entity.pdbx_description
1 polymer ?
#
loop_
_entity_poly.entity_id
_entity_poly.type
_entity_poly.pdbx_seq_one_letter_code
_entity_poly.pdbx_strand_id
1 'polypeptide(L)'
;MGVLHETGHALYEQNLPKAWSHWPLGKARGMAVHESQSLFVEKQIGRNPAFWRWALPVVERHLGEAWSLDDILPHVHHVERGLIRVDADEVTYPLHVILR
;
A
#
# COMPACT_ATOMS: atom_id res chain seq x y z
N MET A 1 -5.23 5.55 0.46
CA MET A 1 -4.27 4.43 0.31
C MET A 1 -3.86 3.78 1.63
N GLY A 2 -3.85 4.48 2.78
CA GLY A 2 -3.44 3.90 4.06
C GLY A 2 -4.12 2.58 4.46
N VAL A 3 -5.40 2.37 4.13
CA VAL A 3 -6.08 1.08 4.40
C VAL A 3 -5.37 -0.10 3.71
N LEU A 4 -4.93 0.06 2.46
CA LEU A 4 -4.19 -0.98 1.74
C LEU A 4 -2.81 -1.21 2.36
N HIS A 5 -2.16 -0.15 2.83
CA HIS A 5 -0.88 -0.21 3.54
C HIS A 5 -0.99 -1.05 4.81
N GLU A 6 -1.93 -0.71 5.70
CA GLU A 6 -2.17 -1.46 6.94
C GLU A 6 -2.65 -2.89 6.67
N THR A 7 -3.39 -3.09 5.57
CA THR A 7 -3.80 -4.44 5.14
C THR A 7 -2.58 -5.29 4.79
N GLY A 8 -1.55 -4.75 4.15
CA GLY A 8 -0.31 -5.48 3.88
C GLY A 8 0.43 -5.89 5.17
N HIS A 9 0.50 -5.01 6.17
CA HIS A 9 1.00 -5.36 7.50
C HIS A 9 0.17 -6.47 8.13
N ALA A 10 -1.16 -6.36 8.09
CA ALA A 10 -2.06 -7.35 8.66
C ALA A 10 -1.93 -8.71 7.96
N LEU A 11 -1.85 -8.73 6.63
CA LEU A 11 -1.65 -9.96 5.86
C LEU A 11 -0.34 -10.65 6.24
N TYR A 12 0.72 -9.89 6.50
CA TYR A 12 1.97 -10.48 6.98
C TYR A 12 1.80 -11.15 8.34
N GLU A 13 1.31 -10.39 9.33
CA GLU A 13 1.13 -10.87 10.72
C GLU A 13 0.18 -12.07 10.80
N GLN A 14 -0.91 -12.06 10.04
CA GLN A 14 -1.91 -13.12 10.01
C GLN A 14 -1.36 -14.45 9.45
N ASN A 15 -0.32 -14.39 8.62
CA ASN A 15 0.29 -15.55 7.97
C ASN A 15 1.59 -16.03 8.65
N LEU A 16 1.98 -15.43 9.78
CA LEU A 16 3.10 -15.94 10.59
C LEU A 16 2.78 -17.34 11.16
N PRO A 17 3.80 -18.19 11.36
CA PRO A 17 3.61 -19.56 11.82
C PRO A 17 3.04 -19.59 13.24
N LYS A 18 1.74 -19.89 13.35
CA LYS A 18 0.99 -19.88 14.62
C LYS A 18 1.58 -20.80 15.70
N ALA A 19 2.17 -21.93 15.29
CA ALA A 19 2.83 -22.86 16.19
C ALA A 19 4.01 -22.25 16.96
N TRP A 20 4.60 -21.16 16.44
CA TRP A 20 5.75 -20.48 17.02
C TRP A 20 5.45 -19.06 17.49
N SER A 21 4.19 -18.70 17.67
CA SER A 21 3.75 -17.33 18.00
C SER A 21 4.38 -16.75 19.28
N HIS A 22 4.76 -17.61 20.23
CA HIS A 22 5.43 -17.23 21.48
C HIS A 22 6.96 -17.17 21.36
N TRP A 23 7.52 -17.63 20.25
CA TRP A 23 8.96 -17.67 19.99
C TRP A 23 9.37 -16.54 19.04
N PRO A 24 10.62 -16.04 19.12
CA PRO A 24 11.14 -15.05 18.18
C PRO A 24 11.03 -15.49 16.71
N LEU A 25 11.11 -16.79 16.43
CA LEU A 25 10.98 -17.37 15.09
C LEU A 25 9.59 -17.14 14.46
N GLY A 26 8.55 -16.96 15.27
CA GLY A 26 7.18 -16.70 14.81
C GLY A 26 6.82 -15.21 14.73
N LYS A 27 7.81 -14.31 14.76
CA LYS A 27 7.60 -12.85 14.65
C LYS A 27 8.02 -12.34 13.27
N ALA A 28 7.47 -11.18 12.89
CA ALA A 28 7.91 -10.46 11.70
C ALA A 28 9.43 -10.20 11.74
N ARG A 29 10.09 -10.34 10.59
CA ARG A 29 11.55 -10.20 10.45
C ARG A 29 11.97 -8.72 10.38
N GLY A 30 11.66 -7.99 11.44
CA GLY A 30 11.97 -6.56 11.58
C GLY A 30 11.17 -5.65 10.65
N MET A 31 11.35 -4.34 10.84
CA MET A 31 10.54 -3.32 10.17
C MET A 31 10.72 -3.29 8.64
N ALA A 32 11.91 -3.57 8.12
CA ALA A 32 12.13 -3.54 6.67
C ALA A 32 11.30 -4.58 5.91
N VAL A 33 11.22 -5.80 6.45
CA VAL A 33 10.38 -6.86 5.85
C VAL A 33 8.91 -6.57 6.11
N HIS A 34 8.56 -6.01 7.27
CA HIS A 34 7.19 -5.63 7.59
C HIS A 34 6.65 -4.55 6.63
N GLU A 35 7.45 -3.50 6.43
CA GLU A 35 7.17 -2.40 5.51
C GLU A 35 7.15 -2.85 4.04
N SER A 36 7.96 -3.87 3.68
CA SER A 36 7.90 -4.41 2.32
C SER A 36 6.54 -5.03 2.02
N GLN A 37 5.86 -5.63 3.01
CA GLN A 37 4.53 -6.20 2.82
C GLN A 37 3.45 -5.11 2.71
N SER A 38 3.53 -4.06 3.53
CA SER A 38 2.61 -2.91 3.40
C SER A 38 2.76 -2.21 2.07
N LEU A 39 3.99 -1.88 1.66
CA LEU A 39 4.26 -1.22 0.38
C LEU A 39 3.99 -2.13 -0.82
N PHE A 40 4.12 -3.45 -0.70
CA PHE A 40 3.72 -4.37 -1.75
C PHE A 40 2.21 -4.28 -2.02
N VAL A 41 1.38 -4.29 -0.97
CA VAL A 41 -0.07 -4.16 -1.14
C VAL A 41 -0.46 -2.75 -1.57
N GLU A 42 0.10 -1.72 -0.94
CA GLU A 42 -0.26 -0.34 -1.22
C GLU A 42 0.24 0.15 -2.58
N LYS A 43 1.55 0.02 -2.84
CA LYS A 43 2.21 0.61 -4.01
C LYS A 43 2.20 -0.35 -5.19
N GLN A 44 2.56 -1.63 -5.00
CA GLN A 44 2.68 -2.56 -6.12
C GLN A 44 1.32 -3.08 -6.61
N ILE A 45 0.41 -3.45 -5.70
CA ILE A 45 -0.95 -3.92 -6.06
C ILE A 45 -1.89 -2.72 -6.23
N GLY A 46 -2.03 -1.87 -5.21
CA GLY A 46 -3.02 -0.80 -5.17
C GLY A 46 -2.85 0.29 -6.24
N ARG A 47 -1.66 0.42 -6.83
CA ARG A 47 -1.39 1.34 -7.95
C ARG A 47 -1.32 0.63 -9.30
N ASN A 48 -1.51 -0.68 -9.35
CA ASN A 48 -1.55 -1.42 -10.61
C ASN A 48 -2.90 -1.20 -11.32
N PRO A 49 -2.94 -0.95 -12.64
CA PRO A 49 -4.19 -0.84 -13.38
C PRO A 49 -5.12 -2.06 -13.25
N ALA A 50 -4.59 -3.26 -13.03
CA ALA A 50 -5.38 -4.46 -12.81
C ALA A 50 -6.22 -4.39 -11.53
N PHE A 51 -5.70 -3.78 -10.47
CA PHE A 51 -6.45 -3.56 -9.22
C PHE A 51 -7.66 -2.65 -9.50
N TRP A 52 -7.45 -1.55 -10.22
CA TRP A 52 -8.51 -0.59 -10.53
C TRP A 52 -9.56 -1.13 -11.51
N ARG A 53 -9.18 -2.00 -12.46
CA ARG A 53 -10.16 -2.74 -13.29
C ARG A 53 -11.14 -3.55 -12.46
N TRP A 54 -10.67 -4.12 -11.35
CA TRP A 54 -11.51 -4.86 -10.41
C TRP A 54 -12.26 -3.94 -9.44
N ALA A 55 -11.61 -2.88 -8.96
CA ALA A 55 -12.15 -2.01 -7.92
C ALA A 55 -13.22 -1.03 -8.43
N LEU A 56 -13.10 -0.51 -9.66
CA LEU A 56 -14.00 0.52 -10.19
C LEU A 56 -15.49 0.10 -10.17
N PRO A 57 -15.89 -1.14 -10.57
CA PRO A 57 -17.27 -1.59 -10.42
C PRO A 57 -17.76 -1.66 -8.97
N VAL A 58 -16.87 -1.92 -8.01
CA VAL A 58 -17.20 -1.93 -6.57
C VAL A 58 -17.41 -0.49 -6.08
N VAL A 59 -16.53 0.41 -6.51
CA VAL A 59 -16.62 1.84 -6.21
C VAL A 59 -17.92 2.44 -6.74
N GLU A 60 -18.25 2.20 -8.01
CA GLU A 60 -19.50 2.67 -8.63
C GLU A 60 -20.73 2.15 -7.87
N ARG A 61 -20.74 0.86 -7.50
CA ARG A 61 -21.84 0.27 -6.72
C ARG A 61 -22.05 0.97 -5.37
N HIS A 62 -20.97 1.35 -4.68
CA HIS A 62 -21.06 1.86 -3.32
C HIS A 62 -21.14 3.39 -3.23
N LEU A 63 -20.58 4.11 -4.21
CA LEU A 63 -20.55 5.58 -4.23
C LEU A 63 -21.52 6.19 -5.25
N GLY A 64 -22.01 5.40 -6.22
CA GLY A 64 -22.90 5.89 -7.28
C GLY A 64 -22.18 6.75 -8.34
N GLU A 65 -20.85 6.82 -8.29
CA GLU A 65 -20.03 7.57 -9.24
C GLU A 65 -19.27 6.62 -10.16
N ALA A 66 -19.42 6.84 -11.47
CA ALA A 66 -18.71 6.09 -12.49
C ALA A 66 -17.42 6.83 -12.86
N TRP A 67 -16.28 6.22 -12.57
CA TRP A 67 -14.97 6.68 -12.99
C TRP A 67 -14.33 5.67 -13.94
N SER A 68 -13.62 6.17 -14.95
CA SER A 68 -12.81 5.35 -15.83
C SER A 68 -11.41 5.12 -15.27
N LEU A 69 -10.66 4.19 -15.87
CA LEU A 69 -9.24 4.03 -15.56
C LEU A 69 -8.44 5.31 -15.88
N ASP A 70 -8.80 6.00 -16.96
CA ASP A 70 -8.10 7.21 -17.40
C ASP A 70 -8.34 8.37 -16.43
N ASP A 71 -9.47 8.35 -15.70
CA ASP A 71 -9.72 9.30 -14.61
C ASP A 71 -8.83 9.00 -13.40
N ILE A 72 -8.71 7.72 -13.00
CA ILE A 72 -8.07 7.37 -11.72
C ILE A 72 -6.56 7.19 -11.80
N LEU A 73 -6.03 6.60 -12.87
CA LEU A 73 -4.60 6.28 -12.98
C LEU A 73 -3.69 7.52 -12.82
N PRO A 74 -3.98 8.66 -13.46
CA PRO A 74 -3.19 9.88 -13.25
C PRO A 74 -3.19 10.36 -11.80
N HIS A 75 -4.30 10.19 -11.08
CA HIS A 75 -4.40 10.60 -9.67
C HIS A 75 -3.59 9.67 -8.75
N VAL A 76 -3.67 8.36 -8.95
CA VAL A 76 -2.91 7.42 -8.11
C VAL A 76 -1.41 7.42 -8.40
N HIS A 77 -0.99 7.86 -9.59
CA HIS A 77 0.42 8.01 -9.98
C HIS A 77 0.91 9.46 -9.93
N HIS A 78 0.15 10.37 -9.33
CA HIS A 78 0.58 11.75 -9.21
C HIS A 78 1.89 11.86 -8.40
N VAL A 79 2.83 12.67 -8.91
CA VAL A 79 4.15 12.92 -8.32
C VAL A 79 4.30 14.41 -8.13
N GLU A 80 4.61 14.82 -6.90
CA GLU A 80 4.76 16.23 -6.53
C GLU A 80 5.83 16.37 -5.44
N ARG A 81 6.61 17.45 -5.50
CA ARG A 81 7.55 17.76 -4.42
C ARG A 81 6.78 18.25 -3.19
N GLY A 82 6.84 17.47 -2.12
CA GLY A 82 6.22 17.81 -0.84
C GLY A 82 7.25 17.95 0.29
N LEU A 83 6.79 18.50 1.42
CA LEU A 83 7.60 18.58 2.65
C LEU A 83 7.25 17.47 3.65
N ILE A 84 6.08 16.85 3.51
CA ILE A 84 5.54 15.87 4.46
C ILE A 84 5.84 14.46 3.97
N ARG A 85 6.74 13.76 4.68
CA ARG A 85 7.22 12.42 4.29
C ARG A 85 6.09 11.39 4.14
N VAL A 86 5.13 11.37 5.07
CA VAL A 86 4.08 10.33 5.08
C VAL A 86 3.05 10.49 3.97
N ASP A 87 2.98 11.70 3.38
CA ASP A 87 2.10 12.02 2.26
C ASP A 87 2.84 11.98 0.91
N ALA A 88 4.15 11.74 0.92
CA ALA A 88 4.97 11.74 -0.29
C ALA A 88 4.60 10.61 -1.26
N ASP A 89 4.71 10.90 -2.55
CA ASP A 89 4.51 9.91 -3.61
C ASP A 89 5.63 8.86 -3.64
N GLU A 90 5.45 7.82 -4.44
CA GLU A 90 6.38 6.69 -4.52
C GLU A 90 7.80 7.07 -5.00
N VAL A 91 7.92 8.14 -5.81
CA VAL A 91 9.19 8.61 -6.36
C VAL A 91 9.92 9.52 -5.37
N THR A 92 9.19 10.40 -4.68
CA THR A 92 9.78 11.38 -3.76
C THR A 92 9.99 10.84 -2.35
N TYR A 93 9.19 9.86 -1.88
CA TYR A 93 9.28 9.27 -0.55
C TYR A 93 10.70 8.81 -0.14
N PRO A 94 11.47 8.07 -0.98
CA PRO A 94 12.81 7.64 -0.60
C PRO A 94 13.77 8.78 -0.31
N LEU A 95 13.60 9.95 -0.96
CA LEU A 95 14.43 11.13 -0.72
C LEU A 95 14.25 11.66 0.71
N HIS A 96 13.04 11.57 1.27
CA HIS A 96 12.80 11.93 2.66
C HIS A 96 13.47 10.93 3.63
N VAL A 97 13.61 9.66 3.26
CA VAL A 97 14.33 8.67 4.07
C VAL A 97 15.83 8.93 4.01
N ILE A 98 16.40 9.16 2.82
CA ILE A 98 17.83 9.44 2.61
C ILE A 98 18.29 10.68 3.40
N LEU A 99 17.43 11.68 3.53
CA LEU A 99 17.73 12.90 4.29
C LEU A 99 17.86 12.67 5.81
N ARG A 100 17.38 11.53 6.34
CA ARG A 100 17.29 11.24 7.79
C ARG A 100 18.29 10.19 8.21
#